data_AF-A0ABD3JMV3-F1
#
_entry.id   AF-A0ABD3JMV3-F1
#
_cell.length_a   1.000
_cell.length_b   1.000
_cell.length_c   1.000
_cell.angle_alpha   90.00
_cell.angle_beta   90.00
_cell.angle_gamma   90.00
#
_symmetry.space_group_name_H-M   'P 1'
#
loop_
_entity.id
_entity.type
_entity.pdbx_description
1 polymer ?
#
loop_
_entity_poly.entity_id
_entity_poly.type
_entity_poly.pdbx_seq_one_letter_code
_entity_poly.pdbx_strand_id
1 'polypeptide(L)'
;MKESGEDDKFTCSIVRPTAFFKSLAGTVSNEDKINQVLPIGGPGKAVTPLEQGEILFRLLGKEPKFLKVPIEIMDFAIGILDFLVKIFPGLEDAAEFGKIGRYYAAESMLILDPETGEYSSDKTPSYGKDTLEEFFEKVLREGMAGQEIGGADNFLNDCCCGGNGFDYQ
;
A
#
# COMPACT_ATOMS: atom_id res chain seq x y z
N MET A 1 -16.58 -3.02 27.29
CA MET A 1 -16.92 -3.32 25.88
C MET A 1 -15.73 -4.03 25.27
N LYS A 2 -16.00 -5.09 24.52
CA LYS A 2 -15.09 -6.18 24.15
C LYS A 2 -13.80 -5.69 23.47
N GLU A 3 -12.66 -6.21 23.94
CA GLU A 3 -11.50 -6.46 23.10
C GLU A 3 -11.89 -7.48 22.01
N SER A 4 -11.76 -7.11 20.74
CA SER A 4 -11.64 -8.05 19.61
C SER A 4 -10.14 -8.32 19.43
N GLY A 5 -9.59 -9.53 19.46
CA GLY A 5 -10.17 -10.82 19.10
C GLY A 5 -10.06 -11.02 17.59
N GLU A 6 -8.90 -11.50 17.11
CA GLU A 6 -8.62 -12.15 15.81
C GLU A 6 -8.94 -11.46 14.45
N ASP A 7 -9.89 -10.53 14.31
CA ASP A 7 -10.36 -10.02 13.00
C ASP A 7 -10.26 -8.49 12.88
N ASP A 8 -9.21 -7.97 12.22
CA ASP A 8 -9.23 -6.71 11.43
C ASP A 8 -7.89 -6.43 10.74
N LYS A 9 -7.35 -7.40 10.00
CA LYS A 9 -6.19 -7.13 9.15
C LYS A 9 -6.69 -6.65 7.80
N PHE A 10 -6.72 -5.33 7.58
CA PHE A 10 -6.98 -4.82 6.24
C PHE A 10 -5.96 -5.39 5.25
N THR A 11 -6.44 -5.71 4.06
CA THR A 11 -5.63 -6.35 3.03
C THR A 11 -5.64 -5.52 1.76
N CYS A 12 -4.59 -5.66 0.96
CA CYS A 12 -4.50 -5.04 -0.35
C CYS A 12 -4.01 -6.04 -1.39
N SER A 13 -4.48 -5.86 -2.62
CA SER A 13 -3.87 -6.48 -3.79
C SER A 13 -2.78 -5.55 -4.32
N ILE A 14 -1.63 -6.12 -4.72
CA ILE A 14 -0.49 -5.33 -5.21
C ILE A 14 -0.41 -5.42 -6.72
N VAL A 15 -0.61 -4.29 -7.39
CA VAL A 15 -0.55 -4.19 -8.85
C VAL A 15 0.75 -3.53 -9.31
N ARG A 16 1.39 -4.14 -10.32
CA ARG A 16 2.54 -3.52 -10.99
C ARG A 16 2.10 -2.32 -11.81
N PRO A 17 2.89 -1.23 -11.88
CA PRO A 17 2.55 -0.05 -12.68
C PRO A 17 2.32 -0.40 -14.15
N THR A 18 3.17 -1.25 -14.71
CA THR A 18 3.04 -1.72 -16.10
C THR A 18 1.75 -2.51 -16.32
N ALA A 19 1.29 -3.28 -15.34
CA ALA A 19 0.02 -4.01 -15.41
C ALA A 19 -1.18 -3.05 -15.29
N PHE A 20 -1.10 -2.07 -14.40
CA PHE A 20 -2.08 -0.99 -14.27
C PHE A 20 -2.26 -0.22 -15.59
N PHE A 21 -1.17 0.27 -16.20
CA PHE A 21 -1.24 1.02 -17.46
C PHE A 21 -1.73 0.15 -18.63
N LYS A 22 -1.36 -1.12 -18.68
CA LYS A 22 -1.90 -2.06 -19.69
C LYS A 22 -3.40 -2.28 -19.52
N SER A 23 -3.88 -2.37 -18.28
CA SER A 23 -5.31 -2.46 -17.99
C SER A 23 -6.05 -1.22 -18.51
N LEU A 24 -5.54 -0.02 -18.19
CA LEU A 24 -6.10 1.24 -18.66
C LEU A 24 -6.10 1.35 -20.20
N ALA A 25 -4.97 1.04 -20.85
CA ALA A 25 -4.89 1.07 -22.32
C ALA A 25 -5.90 0.10 -22.96
N GLY A 26 -6.12 -1.07 -22.34
CA GLY A 26 -7.12 -2.04 -22.78
C GLY A 26 -8.57 -1.60 -22.57
N THR A 27 -8.84 -0.56 -21.79
CA THR A 27 -10.20 -0.06 -21.54
C THR A 27 -10.58 1.12 -22.44
N VAL A 28 -9.60 1.85 -22.99
CA VAL A 28 -9.84 3.07 -23.79
C VAL A 28 -10.76 2.85 -25.00
N SER A 29 -10.66 1.70 -25.67
CA SER A 29 -11.46 1.40 -26.87
C SER A 29 -12.72 0.59 -26.58
N ASN A 30 -13.05 0.35 -25.31
CA ASN A 30 -14.19 -0.49 -24.94
C ASN A 30 -15.38 0.38 -24.52
N GLU A 31 -16.40 0.44 -25.39
CA GLU A 31 -17.62 1.23 -25.15
C GLU A 31 -18.40 0.79 -23.91
N ASP A 32 -18.38 -0.51 -23.58
CA ASP A 32 -19.07 -1.07 -22.40
C ASP A 32 -18.44 -0.60 -21.06
N LYS A 33 -17.23 -0.03 -21.12
CA LYS A 33 -16.50 0.45 -19.93
C LYS A 33 -16.60 1.97 -19.74
N ILE A 34 -17.31 2.68 -20.62
CA ILE A 34 -17.51 4.12 -20.52
C ILE A 34 -18.37 4.44 -19.28
N ASN A 35 -17.95 5.45 -18.50
CA ASN A 35 -18.61 5.90 -17.27
C ASN A 35 -18.79 4.81 -16.20
N GLN A 36 -17.89 3.82 -16.17
CA GLN A 36 -17.87 2.76 -15.16
C GLN A 36 -16.74 2.96 -14.15
N VAL A 37 -16.98 2.51 -12.92
CA VAL A 37 -15.90 2.33 -11.93
C VAL A 37 -15.22 0.99 -12.23
N LEU A 38 -13.91 1.03 -12.51
CA LEU A 38 -13.13 -0.14 -12.91
C LEU A 38 -12.16 -0.51 -11.79
N PRO A 39 -12.47 -1.55 -11.00
CA PRO A 39 -11.58 -2.00 -9.93
C PRO A 39 -10.33 -2.65 -10.52
N ILE A 40 -9.17 -2.28 -9.98
CA ILE A 40 -7.87 -2.76 -10.44
C ILE A 40 -7.13 -3.39 -9.27
N GLY A 41 -6.75 -4.66 -9.42
CA GLY A 41 -5.84 -5.35 -8.52
C GLY A 41 -4.72 -6.04 -9.28
N GLY A 42 -3.77 -6.58 -8.54
CA GLY A 42 -2.68 -7.38 -9.10
C GLY A 42 -2.75 -8.85 -8.69
N PRO A 43 -1.83 -9.68 -9.22
CA PRO A 43 -1.88 -11.11 -9.05
C PRO A 43 -1.43 -11.55 -7.65
N GLY A 44 -1.94 -12.70 -7.24
CA GLY A 44 -1.69 -13.28 -5.92
C GLY A 44 -2.80 -13.01 -4.92
N LYS A 45 -2.65 -13.58 -3.74
CA LYS A 45 -3.58 -13.37 -2.62
C LYS A 45 -3.47 -11.92 -2.14
N ALA A 46 -4.58 -11.31 -1.74
CA ALA A 46 -4.52 -10.09 -0.96
C ALA A 46 -3.69 -10.29 0.31
N VAL A 47 -2.83 -9.33 0.60
CA VAL A 47 -1.84 -9.40 1.67
C VAL A 47 -2.01 -8.24 2.64
N THR A 48 -1.78 -8.52 3.91
CA THR A 48 -1.74 -7.53 4.99
C THR A 48 -0.37 -6.85 5.04
N PRO A 49 -0.23 -5.62 5.56
CA PRO A 49 1.08 -4.98 5.70
C PRO A 49 2.09 -5.81 6.51
N LEU A 50 1.59 -6.53 7.52
CA LEU A 50 2.40 -7.45 8.31
C LEU A 50 2.95 -8.61 7.45
N GLU A 51 2.09 -9.27 6.67
CA GLU A 51 2.51 -10.34 5.76
C GLU A 51 3.50 -9.83 4.70
N GLN A 52 3.31 -8.62 4.16
CA GLN A 52 4.29 -8.01 3.24
C GLN A 52 5.66 -7.85 3.89
N GLY A 53 5.68 -7.35 5.12
CA GLY A 53 6.90 -7.26 5.91
C GLY A 53 7.53 -8.63 6.15
N GLU A 54 6.73 -9.64 6.51
CA GLU A 54 7.19 -11.01 6.74
C GLU A 54 7.81 -11.63 5.48
N ILE A 55 7.23 -11.40 4.30
CA ILE A 55 7.83 -11.80 3.02
C ILE A 55 9.21 -11.17 2.88
N LEU A 56 9.35 -9.86 3.11
CA LEU A 56 10.62 -9.16 2.99
C LEU A 56 11.68 -9.69 3.98
N PHE A 57 11.32 -9.86 5.25
CA PHE A 57 12.23 -10.40 6.27
C PHE A 57 12.67 -11.84 5.94
N ARG A 58 11.74 -12.67 5.45
CA ARG A 58 12.03 -14.03 5.00
C ARG A 58 13.02 -14.03 3.83
N LEU A 59 12.78 -13.23 2.80
CA LEU A 59 13.66 -13.12 1.63
C LEU A 59 15.06 -12.59 2.00
N LEU A 60 15.14 -11.72 3.01
CA LEU A 60 16.40 -11.19 3.55
C LEU A 60 17.11 -12.16 4.53
N GLY A 61 16.48 -13.27 4.92
CA GLY A 61 17.02 -14.18 5.93
C GLY A 61 17.18 -13.56 7.32
N LYS A 62 16.35 -12.55 7.66
CA LYS A 62 16.37 -11.83 8.95
C LYS A 62 15.16 -12.17 9.79
N GLU A 63 15.29 -12.10 11.11
CA GLU A 63 14.15 -12.23 12.01
C GLU A 63 13.22 -11.00 11.91
N PRO A 64 11.89 -11.20 11.79
CA PRO A 64 10.94 -10.11 11.68
C PRO A 64 10.89 -9.27 12.95
N LYS A 65 10.93 -7.95 12.77
CA LYS A 65 10.82 -6.97 13.87
C LYS A 65 9.76 -5.94 13.51
N PHE A 66 8.62 -5.99 14.20
CA PHE A 66 7.49 -5.10 13.96
C PHE A 66 7.08 -4.39 15.24
N LEU A 67 6.75 -3.10 15.12
CA LEU A 67 6.11 -2.31 16.17
C LEU A 67 4.66 -2.04 15.74
N LYS A 68 3.70 -2.45 16.56
CA LYS A 68 2.28 -2.17 16.32
C LYS A 68 1.92 -0.85 17.00
N VAL A 69 1.31 0.06 16.25
CA VAL A 69 0.88 1.38 16.72
C VAL A 69 -0.64 1.42 16.64
N PRO A 70 -1.35 1.71 17.75
CA PRO A 70 -2.82 1.86 17.73
C PRO A 70 -3.26 3.01 16.80
N ILE A 71 -4.37 2.80 16.08
CA ILE A 71 -4.89 3.78 15.11
C ILE A 71 -5.34 5.09 15.76
N GLU A 72 -5.72 5.02 17.03
CA GLU A 72 -6.16 6.13 17.85
C GLU A 72 -5.05 7.17 18.05
N ILE A 73 -3.78 6.77 17.94
CA ILE A 73 -2.65 7.69 17.98
C ILE A 73 -2.67 8.59 16.73
N MET A 74 -3.00 8.03 15.55
CA MET A 74 -3.20 8.83 14.34
C MET A 74 -4.42 9.73 14.47
N ASP A 75 -5.54 9.23 14.99
CA ASP A 75 -6.76 10.03 15.20
C ASP A 75 -6.50 11.23 16.14
N PHE A 76 -5.73 11.01 17.19
CA PHE A 76 -5.32 12.08 18.11
C PHE A 76 -4.42 13.11 17.42
N ALA A 77 -3.42 12.67 16.64
CA ALA A 77 -2.53 13.55 15.91
C ALA A 77 -3.28 14.38 14.85
N ILE A 78 -4.18 13.75 14.08
CA ILE A 78 -5.05 14.42 13.11
C ILE A 78 -5.94 15.45 13.83
N GLY A 79 -6.51 15.12 14.98
CA GLY A 79 -7.33 16.05 15.76
C GLY A 79 -6.56 17.30 16.23
N ILE A 80 -5.30 17.13 16.63
CA ILE A 80 -4.41 18.27 16.95
C ILE A 80 -4.14 19.11 15.70
N LEU A 81 -3.82 18.47 14.57
CA LEU A 81 -3.58 19.18 13.31
C LEU A 81 -4.81 19.95 12.85
N ASP A 82 -6.00 19.34 12.87
CA ASP A 82 -7.27 19.99 12.53
C ASP A 82 -7.57 21.21 13.44
N PHE A 83 -7.17 21.14 14.71
CA PHE A 83 -7.27 22.30 15.60
C PHE A 83 -6.28 23.40 15.20
N LEU A 84 -5.03 23.05 14.90
CA LEU A 84 -3.98 24.00 14.52
C LEU A 84 -4.24 24.64 13.14
N VAL A 85 -4.85 23.93 12.18
CA VAL A 85 -5.23 24.45 10.86
C VAL A 85 -6.13 25.68 10.97
N LYS A 86 -7.02 25.71 11.96
CA LYS A 86 -7.90 26.88 12.22
C LYS A 86 -7.13 28.15 12.59
N ILE A 87 -5.91 28.00 13.10
CA ILE A 87 -5.02 29.10 13.52
C ILE A 87 -3.95 29.36 12.46
N PHE A 88 -3.45 28.30 11.84
CA PHE A 88 -2.39 28.31 10.83
C PHE A 88 -2.85 27.53 9.58
N PRO A 89 -3.48 28.20 8.61
CA PRO A 89 -3.99 27.54 7.39
C PRO A 89 -2.93 26.78 6.60
N GLY A 90 -1.64 27.13 6.72
CA GLY A 90 -0.54 26.43 6.05
C GLY A 90 -0.28 24.98 6.54
N LEU A 91 -1.07 24.46 7.48
CA LEU A 91 -1.00 23.08 7.96
C LEU A 91 -2.07 22.16 7.32
N GLU A 92 -2.91 22.70 6.44
CA GLU A 92 -4.02 21.96 5.80
C GLU A 92 -3.53 20.68 5.11
N ASP A 93 -2.49 20.79 4.28
CA ASP A 93 -1.87 19.66 3.59
C ASP A 93 -1.41 18.54 4.54
N ALA A 94 -0.85 18.91 5.70
CA ALA A 94 -0.38 17.93 6.69
C ALA A 94 -1.55 17.21 7.40
N ALA A 95 -2.63 17.94 7.69
CA ALA A 95 -3.85 17.37 8.27
C ALA A 95 -4.55 16.43 7.27
N GLU A 96 -4.65 16.83 6.01
CA GLU A 96 -5.18 15.99 4.93
C GLU A 96 -4.32 14.75 4.70
N PHE A 97 -2.99 14.91 4.67
CA PHE A 97 -2.07 13.78 4.58
C PHE A 97 -2.25 12.79 5.73
N GLY A 98 -2.45 13.27 6.95
CA GLY A 98 -2.77 12.43 8.11
C GLY A 98 -4.06 11.62 7.93
N LYS A 99 -5.13 12.26 7.44
CA LYS A 99 -6.43 11.59 7.17
C LYS A 99 -6.31 10.53 6.09
N ILE A 100 -5.56 10.80 5.03
CA ILE A 100 -5.25 9.84 3.98
C ILE A 100 -4.46 8.66 4.57
N GLY A 101 -3.42 8.94 5.36
CA GLY A 101 -2.62 7.91 6.03
C GLY A 101 -3.46 7.00 6.94
N ARG A 102 -4.37 7.59 7.73
CA ARG A 102 -5.33 6.84 8.56
C ARG A 102 -6.20 5.91 7.71
N TYR A 103 -6.71 6.41 6.58
CA TYR A 103 -7.55 5.61 5.69
C TYR A 103 -6.81 4.36 5.18
N TYR A 104 -5.57 4.52 4.73
CA TYR A 104 -4.72 3.40 4.31
C TYR A 104 -4.34 2.44 5.45
N ALA A 105 -4.40 2.89 6.70
CA ALA A 105 -4.07 2.08 7.88
C ALA A 105 -5.28 1.36 8.49
N ALA A 106 -6.49 1.58 7.96
CA ALA A 106 -7.73 1.02 8.50
C ALA A 106 -8.56 0.29 7.45
N GLU A 107 -8.52 0.71 6.19
CA GLU A 107 -9.42 0.20 5.15
C GLU A 107 -8.72 -0.75 4.17
N SER A 108 -9.42 -1.81 3.75
CA SER A 108 -8.91 -2.74 2.74
C SER A 108 -9.03 -2.17 1.34
N MET A 109 -8.03 -2.43 0.50
CA MET A 109 -7.98 -1.96 -0.88
C MET A 109 -8.43 -3.07 -1.83
N LEU A 110 -9.66 -3.54 -1.62
CA LEU A 110 -10.33 -4.60 -2.38
C LEU A 110 -11.74 -4.17 -2.74
N ILE A 111 -12.40 -4.92 -3.62
CA ILE A 111 -13.82 -4.70 -3.90
C ILE A 111 -14.63 -5.04 -2.66
N LEU A 112 -15.49 -4.11 -2.26
CA LEU A 112 -16.56 -4.37 -1.30
C LEU A 112 -17.64 -5.20 -1.99
N ASP A 113 -17.85 -6.42 -1.52
CA ASP A 113 -18.88 -7.31 -2.02
C ASP A 113 -20.27 -6.79 -1.59
N PRO A 114 -21.15 -6.43 -2.55
CA PRO A 114 -22.46 -5.89 -2.21
C PRO A 114 -23.39 -6.92 -1.55
N GLU A 115 -23.12 -8.23 -1.68
CA GLU A 115 -23.95 -9.30 -1.12
C GLU A 115 -23.64 -9.54 0.34
N THR A 116 -22.35 -9.50 0.72
CA THR A 116 -21.89 -9.79 2.08
C THR A 116 -21.62 -8.52 2.88
N GLY A 117 -21.37 -7.39 2.20
CA GLY A 117 -20.92 -6.15 2.83
C GLY A 117 -19.46 -6.18 3.29
N GLU A 118 -18.67 -7.15 2.80
CA GLU A 118 -17.28 -7.37 3.20
C GLU A 118 -16.32 -7.23 2.01
N TYR A 119 -15.07 -6.90 2.29
CA TYR A 119 -14.03 -6.81 1.26
C TYR A 119 -13.66 -8.20 0.72
N SER A 120 -13.71 -8.37 -0.60
CA SER A 120 -13.48 -9.65 -1.27
C SER A 120 -12.27 -9.62 -2.19
N SER A 121 -11.27 -10.44 -1.87
CA SER A 121 -10.13 -10.70 -2.76
C SER A 121 -10.57 -11.43 -4.03
N ASP A 122 -11.53 -12.34 -3.94
CA ASP A 122 -11.96 -13.18 -5.06
C ASP A 122 -12.75 -12.39 -6.10
N LYS A 123 -13.51 -11.37 -5.67
CA LYS A 123 -14.24 -10.47 -6.59
C LYS A 123 -13.33 -9.40 -7.19
N THR A 124 -12.15 -9.13 -6.60
CA THR A 124 -11.22 -8.10 -7.07
C THR A 124 -10.45 -8.56 -8.33
N PRO A 125 -10.57 -7.88 -9.48
CA PRO A 125 -9.86 -8.25 -10.71
C PRO A 125 -8.34 -8.22 -10.53
N SER A 126 -7.66 -9.21 -11.11
CA SER A 126 -6.20 -9.29 -11.11
C SER A 126 -5.65 -8.99 -12.51
N TYR A 127 -4.70 -8.06 -12.59
CA TYR A 127 -3.98 -7.68 -13.81
C TYR A 127 -2.49 -7.92 -13.69
N GLY A 128 -1.88 -8.45 -14.76
CA GLY A 128 -0.47 -8.77 -14.79
C GLY A 128 -0.17 -10.21 -14.38
N LYS A 129 1.10 -10.49 -14.10
CA LYS A 129 1.59 -11.83 -13.71
C LYS A 129 2.60 -11.77 -12.56
N ASP A 130 3.37 -10.68 -12.47
CA ASP A 130 4.35 -10.50 -11.40
C ASP A 130 3.65 -10.32 -10.04
N THR A 131 3.92 -11.25 -9.12
CA THR A 131 3.48 -11.20 -7.73
C THR A 131 4.37 -10.27 -6.89
N LEU A 132 3.91 -9.93 -5.67
CA LEU A 132 4.70 -9.13 -4.74
C LEU A 132 6.04 -9.79 -4.35
N GLU A 133 6.02 -11.10 -4.11
CA GLU A 133 7.22 -11.84 -3.71
C GLU A 133 8.26 -11.89 -4.82
N GLU A 134 7.83 -12.20 -6.06
CA GLU A 134 8.71 -12.14 -7.24
C GLU A 134 9.29 -10.74 -7.47
N PHE A 135 8.50 -9.70 -7.18
CA PHE A 135 8.97 -8.32 -7.22
C PHE A 135 10.07 -8.07 -6.19
N PHE A 136 9.88 -8.47 -4.93
CA PHE A 136 10.92 -8.32 -3.90
C PHE A 136 12.18 -9.14 -4.22
N GLU A 137 12.06 -10.37 -4.69
CA GLU A 137 13.20 -11.18 -5.14
C GLU A 137 13.99 -10.48 -6.25
N LYS A 138 13.29 -9.89 -7.22
CA LYS A 138 13.91 -9.13 -8.30
C LYS A 138 14.67 -7.92 -7.75
N VAL A 139 14.06 -7.16 -6.85
CA VAL A 139 14.69 -5.99 -6.22
C VAL A 139 15.93 -6.37 -5.43
N LEU A 140 15.92 -7.49 -4.71
CA LEU A 140 17.09 -7.99 -3.98
C LEU A 140 18.24 -8.41 -4.91
N ARG A 141 17.92 -8.94 -6.10
CA ARG A 141 18.93 -9.37 -7.09
C ARG A 141 19.49 -8.21 -7.92
N GLU A 142 18.63 -7.32 -8.39
CA GLU A 142 18.94 -6.33 -9.43
C GLU A 142 18.98 -4.89 -8.90
N GLY A 143 18.59 -4.67 -7.65
CA GLY A 143 18.37 -3.33 -7.11
C GLY A 143 17.09 -2.69 -7.66
N MET A 144 16.91 -1.40 -7.37
CA MET A 144 15.72 -0.63 -7.79
C MET A 144 15.92 0.24 -9.03
N ALA A 145 17.02 0.07 -9.75
CA ALA A 145 17.31 0.86 -10.95
C ALA A 145 16.17 0.73 -11.98
N GLY A 146 15.59 1.86 -12.39
CA GLY A 146 14.47 1.93 -13.35
C GLY A 146 13.07 1.75 -12.74
N GLN A 147 12.92 1.73 -11.41
CA GLN A 147 11.62 1.79 -10.73
C GLN A 147 11.24 3.26 -10.42
N GLU A 148 10.95 4.05 -11.44
CA GLU A 148 10.74 5.51 -11.30
C GLU A 148 9.31 5.93 -10.98
N ILE A 149 8.73 5.36 -9.93
CA ILE A 149 7.48 5.91 -9.39
C ILE A 149 7.52 6.00 -7.87
N GLY A 150 7.46 7.26 -7.40
CA GLY A 150 7.20 7.64 -6.02
C GLY A 150 8.30 7.32 -5.02
N GLY A 151 9.35 8.15 -4.92
CA GLY A 151 10.27 8.30 -3.78
C GLY A 151 10.85 7.02 -3.12
N ALA A 152 10.68 5.86 -3.74
CA ALA A 152 10.95 4.55 -3.16
C ALA A 152 12.45 4.31 -2.99
N ASP A 153 13.26 5.05 -3.75
CA ASP A 153 14.73 5.12 -3.71
C ASP A 153 15.29 5.28 -2.29
N ASN A 154 14.53 5.90 -1.37
CA ASN A 154 14.97 6.08 0.02
C ASN A 154 14.69 4.88 0.95
N PHE A 155 13.70 4.03 0.67
CA PHE A 155 13.21 3.07 1.67
C PHE A 155 14.11 1.82 1.84
N LEU A 156 14.69 1.32 0.75
CA LEU A 156 15.56 0.13 0.80
C LEU A 156 17.03 0.46 1.06
N ASN A 157 17.49 1.67 0.72
CA ASN A 157 18.85 2.09 1.06
C ASN A 157 19.06 2.09 2.58
N ASP A 158 18.07 2.54 3.36
CA ASP A 158 18.14 2.53 4.82
C ASP A 158 17.98 1.12 5.44
N CYS A 159 17.23 0.21 4.81
CA CYS A 159 16.97 -1.14 5.35
C CYS A 159 18.02 -2.20 4.95
N CYS A 160 18.59 -2.09 3.75
CA CYS A 160 19.49 -3.10 3.18
C CYS A 160 20.97 -2.69 3.23
N CYS A 161 21.26 -1.39 3.10
CA CYS A 161 22.62 -0.89 3.01
C CYS A 161 22.95 -0.15 4.30
N GLY A 162 23.44 -0.89 5.31
CA GLY A 162 23.99 -0.29 6.53
C GLY A 162 24.88 0.90 6.16
N GLY A 163 24.53 2.06 6.73
CA GLY A 163 24.92 3.40 6.28
C GLY A 163 26.29 3.48 5.63
N ASN A 164 26.28 3.72 4.33
CA ASN A 164 27.29 4.51 3.63
C ASN A 164 26.59 5.13 2.42
N GLY A 165 26.32 6.43 2.51
CA GLY A 165 25.80 7.20 1.40
C GLY A 165 26.77 7.09 0.23
N PHE A 166 26.25 6.65 -0.91
CA PHE A 166 26.94 6.79 -2.19
C PHE A 166 26.39 8.03 -2.88
N ASP A 167 27.24 9.06 -2.95
CA ASP A 167 27.09 10.23 -3.82
C ASP A 167 26.94 9.76 -5.28
N TYR A 168 25.92 10.27 -5.95
CA TYR A 168 25.79 10.18 -7.40
C TYR A 168 26.52 11.37 -8.03
N GLN A 169 27.59 11.11 -8.76
CA GLN A 169 28.05 11.97 -9.87
C GLN A 169 27.29 11.64 -11.14
#